data_AF-A0AAX4HTD8-F1
#
_entry.id   AF-A0AAX4HTD8-F1
#
_cell.length_a   1.000
_cell.length_b   1.000
_cell.length_c   1.000
_cell.angle_alpha   90.00
_cell.angle_beta   90.00
_cell.angle_gamma   90.00
#
_symmetry.space_group_name_H-M   'P 1'
#
loop_
_entity.id
_entity.type
_entity.pdbx_description
1 polymer ?
#
loop_
_entity_poly.entity_id
_entity_poly.type
_entity_poly.pdbx_seq_one_letter_code
_entity_poly.pdbx_strand_id
1 'polypeptide(L)'
;MAKKRDPDKSARNRIIKDLKERLKALQPDVLRTTGIRSELSLNAIIGSKNDEYLDLKNDVINSDAEFINKWLSGLKKMSQLGDDAAIRLVSLLRANNFFKNYLMLYLKRSFLIHFDELSKKRPSLDKSEIWIGQENANYGLFVTPRFKDGKWENDKSEIRAFSYGYWTIGHVLSTGLVIPNKNKKIEFKDLDQLLIFFTETLVRNSGSQYEYDIADQYAEFVKNSDNPLNIPFMIPEFRYLGIEKKHKYRLDFMITNPYTLERVGIELSPWSTHGYLSKIGDLTQKEINEMALDNFEYEMTKHKNFFKRHGIFSLIYTDSDLKDCKKLFKEDIQPLLEVEQPVTQISFSIMEEFL
;
A
#
# COMPACT_ATOMS: atom_id res chain seq x y z
N MET A 1 11.58 -13.94 -18.80
CA MET A 1 12.85 -13.33 -18.34
C MET A 1 13.16 -13.81 -16.93
N ALA A 2 14.39 -14.23 -16.65
CA ALA A 2 14.77 -14.70 -15.32
C ALA A 2 14.79 -13.50 -14.34
N LYS A 3 13.94 -13.54 -13.31
CA LYS A 3 13.86 -12.50 -12.28
C LYS A 3 15.23 -12.36 -11.60
N LYS A 4 15.90 -11.22 -11.75
CA LYS A 4 17.15 -10.91 -11.04
C LYS A 4 16.86 -11.08 -9.54
N ARG A 5 17.65 -11.89 -8.85
CA ARG A 5 17.44 -12.16 -7.42
C ARG A 5 17.66 -10.87 -6.64
N ASP A 6 16.73 -10.57 -5.75
CA ASP A 6 16.86 -9.47 -4.79
C ASP A 6 18.03 -9.76 -3.83
N PRO A 7 19.08 -8.90 -3.84
CA PRO A 7 20.28 -9.12 -3.02
C PRO A 7 19.99 -9.01 -1.53
N ASP A 8 19.13 -8.10 -1.09
CA ASP A 8 18.80 -7.91 0.32
C ASP A 8 17.94 -9.04 0.85
N LYS A 9 16.97 -9.52 0.05
CA LYS A 9 16.22 -10.74 0.40
C LYS A 9 17.13 -11.95 0.52
N SER A 10 18.14 -12.04 -0.35
CA SER A 10 19.13 -13.13 -0.32
C SER A 10 20.02 -13.06 0.92
N ALA A 11 20.50 -11.86 1.28
CA ALA A 11 21.28 -11.63 2.50
C ALA A 11 20.47 -11.91 3.76
N ARG A 12 19.22 -11.41 3.83
CA ARG A 12 18.29 -11.70 4.93
C ARG A 12 18.11 -13.20 5.16
N ASN A 13 17.96 -13.98 4.09
CA ASN A 13 17.82 -15.44 4.19
C ASN A 13 19.08 -16.13 4.74
N ARG A 14 20.28 -15.61 4.45
CA ARG A 14 21.53 -16.10 5.03
C ARG A 14 21.62 -15.81 6.53
N ILE A 15 21.27 -14.60 6.96
CA ILE A 15 21.17 -14.23 8.38
C ILE A 15 20.16 -15.12 9.12
N ILE A 16 18.98 -15.36 8.53
CA ILE A 16 17.96 -16.28 9.10
C ILE A 16 18.52 -17.69 9.29
N LYS A 17 19.36 -18.16 8.36
CA LYS A 17 20.00 -19.48 8.42
C LYS A 17 21.02 -19.53 9.56
N ASP A 18 21.91 -18.54 9.68
CA ASP A 18 22.87 -18.43 10.79
C ASP A 18 22.15 -18.44 12.15
N LEU A 19 21.14 -17.59 12.32
CA LEU A 19 20.36 -17.54 13.56
C LEU A 19 19.71 -18.88 13.90
N LYS A 20 19.26 -19.63 12.90
CA LYS A 20 18.70 -20.98 13.09
C LYS A 20 19.76 -21.96 13.60
N GLU A 21 20.99 -21.88 13.10
CA GLU A 21 22.10 -22.72 13.56
C GLU A 21 22.50 -22.38 15.00
N ARG A 22 22.58 -21.10 15.33
CA ARG A 22 22.84 -20.62 16.71
C ARG A 22 21.74 -21.03 17.70
N LEU A 23 20.47 -20.96 17.29
CA LEU A 23 19.34 -21.44 18.10
C LEU A 23 19.44 -22.95 18.37
N LYS A 24 19.78 -23.74 17.36
CA LYS A 24 20.00 -25.20 17.52
C LYS A 24 21.15 -25.51 18.48
N ALA A 25 22.21 -24.71 18.47
CA ALA A 25 23.34 -24.90 19.39
C ALA A 25 22.95 -24.63 20.86
N LEU A 26 22.10 -23.64 21.13
CA LEU A 26 21.63 -23.30 22.49
C LEU A 26 20.53 -24.23 23.01
N GLN A 27 19.79 -24.86 22.10
CA GLN A 27 18.59 -25.63 22.41
C GLN A 27 18.78 -26.70 23.51
N PRO A 28 19.82 -27.56 23.50
CA PRO A 28 19.98 -28.57 24.55
C PRO A 28 20.09 -27.97 25.95
N ASP A 29 20.85 -26.87 26.09
CA ASP A 29 21.04 -26.18 27.35
C ASP A 29 19.76 -25.53 27.84
N VAL A 30 19.01 -24.88 26.94
CA VAL A 30 17.73 -24.24 27.28
C VAL A 30 16.72 -25.27 27.75
N LEU A 31 16.54 -26.39 27.04
CA LEU A 31 15.59 -27.44 27.43
C LEU A 31 15.96 -28.04 28.78
N ARG A 32 17.25 -28.36 28.99
CA ARG A 32 17.77 -28.90 30.25
C ARG A 32 17.52 -27.97 31.43
N THR A 33 17.80 -26.67 31.27
CA THR A 33 17.78 -25.71 32.37
C THR A 33 16.41 -25.10 32.65
N THR A 34 15.50 -25.10 31.66
CA THR A 34 14.11 -24.60 31.82
C THR A 34 13.11 -25.71 32.16
N GLY A 35 13.48 -26.98 31.91
CA GLY A 35 12.58 -28.13 32.04
C GLY A 35 11.48 -28.18 30.97
N ILE A 36 11.57 -27.36 29.92
CA ILE A 36 10.62 -27.41 28.79
C ILE A 36 10.87 -28.69 27.98
N ARG A 37 9.78 -29.39 27.64
CA ARG A 37 9.82 -30.77 27.12
C ARG A 37 10.44 -30.92 25.73
N SER A 38 10.32 -29.91 24.87
CA SER A 38 10.75 -29.99 23.47
C SER A 38 10.96 -28.63 22.85
N GLU A 39 11.66 -28.60 21.71
CA GLU A 39 11.77 -27.41 20.85
C GLU A 39 10.41 -26.86 20.44
N LEU A 40 9.50 -27.74 20.05
CA LEU A 40 8.17 -27.37 19.60
C LEU A 40 7.42 -26.65 20.73
N SER A 41 7.51 -27.19 21.95
CA SER A 41 6.92 -26.55 23.13
C SER A 41 7.57 -25.20 23.43
N LEU A 42 8.90 -25.11 23.37
CA LEU A 42 9.64 -23.86 23.60
C LEU A 42 9.23 -22.77 22.59
N ASN A 43 9.20 -23.11 21.31
CA ASN A 43 8.82 -22.20 20.23
C ASN A 43 7.34 -21.82 20.32
N ALA A 44 6.45 -22.74 20.67
CA ALA A 44 5.03 -22.45 20.87
C ALA A 44 4.80 -21.50 22.06
N ILE A 45 5.52 -21.69 23.18
CA ILE A 45 5.45 -20.81 24.35
C ILE A 45 5.82 -19.37 23.97
N ILE A 46 6.84 -19.17 23.15
CA ILE A 46 7.30 -17.83 22.75
C ILE A 46 6.41 -17.26 21.63
N GLY A 47 6.20 -18.03 20.56
CA GLY A 47 5.53 -17.58 19.34
C GLY A 47 4.03 -17.29 19.53
N SER A 48 3.35 -18.05 20.40
CA SER A 48 1.92 -17.83 20.68
C SER A 48 1.62 -16.47 21.32
N LYS A 49 2.65 -15.78 21.82
CA LYS A 49 2.51 -14.48 22.48
C LYS A 49 2.60 -13.29 21.54
N ASN A 50 2.93 -13.49 20.26
CA ASN A 50 3.10 -12.40 19.31
C ASN A 50 1.81 -11.56 19.16
N ASP A 51 0.65 -12.20 18.98
CA ASP A 51 -0.64 -11.50 18.84
C ASP A 51 -1.10 -10.79 20.12
N GLU A 52 -0.63 -11.25 21.29
CA GLU A 52 -0.98 -10.69 22.60
C GLU A 52 -0.07 -9.51 22.97
N TYR A 53 1.22 -9.62 22.66
CA TYR A 53 2.24 -8.67 23.11
C TYR A 53 2.52 -7.56 22.09
N LEU A 54 2.13 -7.75 20.83
CA LEU A 54 2.38 -6.81 19.73
C LEU A 54 1.07 -6.37 19.09
N ASP A 55 0.95 -5.08 18.75
CA ASP A 55 -0.13 -4.61 17.88
C ASP A 55 0.23 -4.87 16.41
N LEU A 56 0.21 -6.15 16.02
CA LEU A 56 0.52 -6.57 14.65
C LEU A 56 -0.48 -6.05 13.61
N LYS A 57 -1.56 -5.37 14.01
CA LYS A 57 -2.55 -4.80 13.10
C LYS A 57 -2.12 -3.39 12.67
N ASN A 58 -1.71 -2.57 13.64
CA ASN A 58 -1.43 -1.16 13.41
C ASN A 58 0.06 -0.83 13.35
N ASP A 59 0.92 -1.60 14.01
CA ASP A 59 2.34 -1.29 14.07
C ASP A 59 3.05 -1.59 12.74
N VAL A 60 3.97 -0.69 12.39
CA VAL A 60 5.00 -0.86 11.37
C VAL A 60 6.33 -0.98 12.11
N ILE A 61 6.95 -2.16 12.05
CA ILE A 61 8.15 -2.48 12.82
C ILE A 61 9.32 -2.59 11.84
N ASN A 62 10.32 -1.73 11.99
CA ASN A 62 11.38 -1.58 10.99
C ASN A 62 12.72 -2.20 11.40
N SER A 63 12.83 -2.70 12.64
CA SER A 63 14.05 -3.35 13.13
C SER A 63 13.77 -4.50 14.08
N ASP A 64 14.75 -5.41 14.21
CA ASP A 64 14.73 -6.48 15.20
C ASP A 64 14.74 -5.93 16.62
N ALA A 65 15.50 -4.86 16.87
CA ALA A 65 15.54 -4.18 18.17
C ALA A 65 14.16 -3.63 18.56
N GLU A 66 13.45 -2.97 17.64
CA GLU A 66 12.09 -2.49 17.87
C GLU A 66 11.12 -3.64 18.15
N PHE A 67 11.17 -4.71 17.34
CA PHE A 67 10.34 -5.90 17.52
C PHE A 67 10.54 -6.52 18.91
N ILE A 68 11.79 -6.72 19.30
CA ILE A 68 12.16 -7.28 20.60
C ILE A 68 11.70 -6.38 21.74
N ASN A 69 11.91 -5.07 21.64
CA ASN A 69 11.50 -4.12 22.68
C ASN A 69 9.98 -4.10 22.88
N LYS A 70 9.20 -4.12 21.79
CA LYS A 70 7.74 -4.19 21.86
C LYS A 70 7.30 -5.52 22.49
N TRP A 71 7.90 -6.64 22.09
CA TRP A 71 7.57 -7.96 22.63
C TRP A 71 7.85 -8.04 24.15
N LEU A 72 9.03 -7.57 24.59
CA LEU A 72 9.39 -7.55 26.01
C LEU A 72 8.53 -6.57 26.82
N SER A 73 8.13 -5.45 26.22
CA SER A 73 7.19 -4.50 26.85
C SER A 73 5.81 -5.13 27.04
N GLY A 74 5.31 -5.86 26.04
CA GLY A 74 4.08 -6.64 26.14
C GLY A 74 4.16 -7.70 27.23
N LEU A 75 5.25 -8.47 27.27
CA LEU A 75 5.51 -9.44 28.34
C LEU A 75 5.46 -8.79 29.73
N LYS A 76 6.15 -7.66 29.91
CA LYS A 76 6.18 -6.93 31.18
C LYS A 76 4.78 -6.47 31.58
N LYS A 77 4.01 -5.91 30.64
CA LYS A 77 2.64 -5.45 30.87
C LYS A 77 1.74 -6.61 31.30
N MET A 78 1.76 -7.73 30.58
CA MET A 78 0.92 -8.88 30.91
C MET A 78 1.29 -9.50 32.26
N SER A 79 2.59 -9.57 32.58
CA SER A 79 3.04 -10.00 33.90
C SER A 79 2.55 -9.08 35.03
N GLN A 80 2.49 -7.77 34.80
CA GLN A 80 1.95 -6.81 35.78
C GLN A 80 0.43 -6.91 35.94
N LEU A 81 -0.27 -7.39 34.91
CA LEU A 81 -1.70 -7.68 34.95
C LEU A 81 -2.03 -9.04 35.59
N GLY A 82 -1.03 -9.80 36.03
CA GLY A 82 -1.22 -11.07 36.70
C GLY A 82 -1.33 -12.29 35.77
N ASP A 83 -0.97 -12.18 34.49
CA ASP A 83 -0.97 -13.33 33.59
C ASP A 83 0.10 -14.36 34.01
N ASP A 84 -0.32 -15.56 34.40
CA ASP A 84 0.56 -16.62 34.91
C ASP A 84 1.63 -17.04 33.90
N ALA A 85 1.28 -17.09 32.61
CA ALA A 85 2.22 -17.45 31.55
C ALA A 85 3.31 -16.38 31.40
N ALA A 86 2.94 -15.10 31.42
CA ALA A 86 3.87 -13.98 31.40
C ALA A 86 4.76 -13.94 32.65
N ILE A 87 4.19 -14.15 33.85
CA ILE A 87 4.95 -14.22 35.11
C ILE A 87 6.00 -15.34 35.03
N ARG A 88 5.62 -16.54 34.55
CA ARG A 88 6.54 -17.66 34.35
C ARG A 88 7.66 -17.30 33.37
N LEU A 89 7.35 -16.66 32.25
CA LEU A 89 8.34 -16.21 31.27
C LEU A 89 9.31 -15.18 31.84
N VAL A 90 8.82 -14.22 32.62
CA VAL A 90 9.67 -13.23 33.33
C VAL A 90 10.60 -13.93 34.33
N SER A 91 10.10 -14.92 35.06
CA SER A 91 10.90 -15.72 35.99
C SER A 91 12.03 -16.47 35.26
N LEU A 92 11.71 -17.15 34.14
CA LEU A 92 12.70 -17.82 33.30
C LEU A 92 13.75 -16.85 32.77
N LEU A 93 13.35 -15.65 32.33
CA LEU A 93 14.30 -14.63 31.84
C LEU A 93 15.26 -14.12 32.90
N ARG A 94 14.80 -14.02 34.15
CA ARG A 94 15.64 -13.58 35.29
C ARG A 94 16.58 -14.66 35.77
N ALA A 95 16.12 -15.91 35.76
CA ALA A 95 16.85 -17.04 36.34
C ALA A 95 17.81 -17.73 35.36
N ASN A 96 17.60 -17.59 34.04
CA ASN A 96 18.25 -18.44 33.05
C ASN A 96 18.84 -17.66 31.86
N ASN A 97 20.17 -17.54 31.85
CA ASN A 97 20.90 -16.86 30.78
C ASN A 97 20.81 -17.58 29.43
N PHE A 98 20.74 -18.92 29.40
CA PHE A 98 20.55 -19.66 28.15
C PHE A 98 19.20 -19.35 27.54
N PHE A 99 18.13 -19.35 28.35
CA PHE A 99 16.79 -18.97 27.90
C PHE A 99 16.74 -17.52 27.42
N LYS A 100 17.39 -16.60 28.13
CA LYS A 100 17.49 -15.18 27.71
C LYS A 100 18.14 -15.06 26.34
N ASN A 101 19.28 -15.70 26.12
CA ASN A 101 19.99 -15.67 24.83
C ASN A 101 19.15 -16.32 23.71
N TYR A 102 18.51 -17.45 24.00
CA TYR A 102 17.61 -18.11 23.07
C TYR A 102 16.44 -17.21 22.67
N LEU A 103 15.78 -16.57 23.63
CA LEU A 103 14.65 -15.68 23.37
C LEU A 103 15.07 -14.54 22.44
N MET A 104 16.19 -13.89 22.71
CA MET A 104 16.67 -12.77 21.87
C MET A 104 16.94 -13.20 20.43
N LEU A 105 17.61 -14.35 20.23
CA LEU A 105 17.86 -14.89 18.89
C LEU A 105 16.57 -15.35 18.20
N TYR A 106 15.63 -15.94 18.96
CA TYR A 106 14.35 -16.38 18.45
C TYR A 106 13.53 -15.21 17.94
N LEU A 107 13.40 -14.15 18.74
CA LEU A 107 12.65 -12.95 18.37
C LEU A 107 13.30 -12.23 17.19
N LYS A 108 14.63 -12.10 17.16
CA LYS A 108 15.36 -11.56 16.00
C LYS A 108 15.07 -12.36 14.74
N ARG A 109 15.17 -13.69 14.79
CA ARG A 109 14.87 -14.56 13.66
C ARG A 109 13.39 -14.45 13.23
N SER A 110 12.47 -14.37 14.20
CA SER A 110 11.03 -14.21 13.94
C SER A 110 10.76 -12.92 13.19
N PHE A 111 11.36 -11.80 13.61
CA PHE A 111 11.26 -10.53 12.90
C PHE A 111 11.75 -10.65 11.45
N LEU A 112 12.94 -11.23 11.23
CA LEU A 112 13.52 -11.32 9.89
C LEU A 112 12.70 -12.20 8.93
N ILE A 113 12.07 -13.27 9.44
CA ILE A 113 11.17 -14.12 8.65
C ILE A 113 9.95 -13.32 8.17
N HIS A 114 9.38 -12.51 9.06
CA HIS A 114 8.17 -11.72 8.80
C HIS A 114 8.48 -10.27 8.42
N PHE A 115 9.71 -9.96 8.01
CA PHE A 115 10.17 -8.59 7.78
C PHE A 115 9.25 -7.85 6.81
N ASP A 116 8.97 -8.44 5.64
CA ASP A 116 8.15 -7.82 4.59
C ASP A 116 6.72 -7.51 5.09
N GLU A 117 6.18 -8.34 5.98
CA GLU A 117 4.84 -8.16 6.56
C GLU A 117 4.83 -7.09 7.65
N LEU A 118 5.88 -7.05 8.48
CA LEU A 118 6.00 -6.19 9.65
C LEU A 118 6.44 -4.77 9.30
N SER A 119 7.31 -4.58 8.31
CA SER A 119 7.87 -3.28 7.94
C SER A 119 7.04 -2.50 6.93
N LYS A 120 5.98 -3.09 6.39
CA LYS A 120 5.15 -2.48 5.34
C LYS A 120 4.11 -1.54 5.93
N LYS A 121 4.08 -0.28 5.47
CA LYS A 121 2.96 0.64 5.77
C LYS A 121 1.68 0.12 5.14
N ARG A 122 0.58 0.13 5.90
CA ARG A 122 -0.71 -0.42 5.49
C ARG A 122 -1.74 0.71 5.32
N PRO A 123 -2.60 0.66 4.28
CA PRO A 123 -3.70 1.61 4.17
C PRO A 123 -4.63 1.44 5.37
N SER A 124 -5.11 2.56 5.90
CA SER A 124 -6.21 2.55 6.86
C SER A 124 -7.47 1.95 6.22
N LEU A 125 -8.44 1.53 7.03
CA LEU A 125 -9.65 0.86 6.53
C LEU A 125 -10.38 1.71 5.48
N ASP A 126 -10.53 3.01 5.72
CA ASP A 126 -11.15 3.97 4.80
C ASP A 126 -10.36 4.19 3.50
N LYS A 127 -9.06 3.85 3.51
CA LYS A 127 -8.16 3.96 2.35
C LYS A 127 -7.87 2.62 1.69
N SER A 128 -8.32 1.51 2.27
CA SER A 128 -8.13 0.13 1.79
C SER A 128 -9.14 -0.29 0.72
N GLU A 129 -10.06 0.62 0.37
CA GLU A 129 -11.10 0.44 -0.63
C GLU A 129 -11.12 1.67 -1.54
N ILE A 130 -10.90 1.45 -2.83
CA ILE A 130 -10.88 2.53 -3.83
C ILE A 130 -11.96 2.23 -4.85
N TRP A 131 -12.80 3.23 -5.16
CA TRP A 131 -13.80 3.12 -6.22
C TRP A 131 -13.44 4.03 -7.37
N ILE A 132 -13.52 3.49 -8.58
CA ILE A 132 -13.15 4.16 -9.83
C ILE A 132 -14.25 4.10 -10.86
N GLY A 133 -14.17 4.97 -11.86
CA GLY A 133 -14.97 4.91 -13.07
C GLY A 133 -16.30 5.65 -12.99
N GLN A 134 -17.04 5.55 -14.10
CA GLN A 134 -18.26 6.30 -14.38
C GLN A 134 -19.47 5.77 -13.61
N GLU A 135 -20.59 6.50 -13.61
CA GLU A 135 -21.80 6.15 -12.84
C GLU A 135 -22.30 4.72 -13.09
N ASN A 136 -22.33 4.26 -14.34
CA ASN A 136 -22.83 2.93 -14.73
C ASN A 136 -21.71 1.92 -15.03
N ALA A 137 -20.45 2.33 -14.95
CA ALA A 137 -19.28 1.51 -15.26
C ALA A 137 -18.21 1.78 -14.20
N ASN A 138 -18.52 1.46 -12.95
CA ASN A 138 -17.63 1.63 -11.81
C ASN A 138 -17.14 0.29 -11.27
N TYR A 139 -15.94 0.36 -10.70
CA TYR A 139 -15.22 -0.81 -10.20
C TYR A 139 -14.58 -0.48 -8.86
N GLY A 140 -14.41 -1.49 -8.02
CA GLY A 140 -13.69 -1.38 -6.76
C GLY A 140 -12.31 -2.02 -6.86
N LEU A 141 -11.30 -1.37 -6.30
CA LEU A 141 -9.98 -1.92 -6.07
C LEU A 141 -9.79 -2.08 -4.55
N PHE A 142 -9.64 -3.31 -4.11
CA PHE A 142 -9.58 -3.72 -2.71
C PHE A 142 -8.29 -4.47 -2.46
N VAL A 143 -7.73 -4.34 -1.26
CA VAL A 143 -6.49 -5.02 -0.86
C VAL A 143 -6.67 -6.55 -0.79
N THR A 144 -7.79 -7.00 -0.25
CA THR A 144 -8.14 -8.42 -0.04
C THR A 144 -9.64 -8.62 -0.26
N PRO A 145 -10.12 -8.50 -1.51
CA PRO A 145 -11.56 -8.47 -1.80
C PRO A 145 -12.27 -9.74 -1.35
N ARG A 146 -13.29 -9.59 -0.50
CA ARG A 146 -14.23 -10.65 -0.11
C ARG A 146 -15.67 -10.17 -0.33
N PHE A 147 -16.48 -11.01 -0.96
CA PHE A 147 -17.91 -10.73 -1.10
C PHE A 147 -18.70 -11.36 0.05
N LYS A 148 -19.38 -10.54 0.84
CA LYS A 148 -20.14 -10.97 2.00
C LYS A 148 -21.40 -10.12 2.14
N ASP A 149 -22.53 -10.77 2.45
CA ASP A 149 -23.82 -10.11 2.71
C ASP A 149 -24.24 -9.11 1.61
N GLY A 150 -23.98 -9.46 0.35
CA GLY A 150 -24.32 -8.64 -0.82
C GLY A 150 -23.37 -7.46 -1.10
N LYS A 151 -22.27 -7.35 -0.35
CA LYS A 151 -21.31 -6.24 -0.45
C LYS A 151 -19.87 -6.75 -0.55
N TRP A 152 -19.00 -5.91 -1.12
CA TRP A 152 -17.56 -6.13 -1.08
C TRP A 152 -16.97 -5.51 0.18
N GLU A 153 -16.04 -6.22 0.81
CA GLU A 153 -15.24 -5.77 1.95
C GLU A 153 -13.81 -6.32 1.81
N ASN A 154 -12.87 -5.78 2.59
CA ASN A 154 -11.56 -6.40 2.74
C ASN A 154 -11.56 -7.51 3.80
N ASP A 155 -10.90 -8.62 3.50
CA ASP A 155 -10.60 -9.63 4.52
C ASP A 155 -9.49 -9.14 5.47
N LYS A 156 -9.91 -8.66 6.64
CA LYS A 156 -9.03 -8.07 7.65
C LYS A 156 -7.94 -9.02 8.14
N SER A 157 -8.09 -10.35 8.02
CA SER A 157 -7.03 -11.29 8.39
C SER A 157 -5.88 -11.32 7.37
N GLU A 158 -6.19 -11.12 6.09
CA GLU A 158 -5.28 -11.38 4.98
C GLU A 158 -4.51 -10.14 4.51
N ILE A 159 -4.95 -8.93 4.87
CA ILE A 159 -4.31 -7.66 4.45
C ILE A 159 -2.79 -7.65 4.72
N ARG A 160 -2.37 -8.32 5.80
CA ARG A 160 -0.96 -8.39 6.25
C ARG A 160 -0.10 -9.31 5.39
N ALA A 161 -0.69 -10.41 4.91
CA ALA A 161 0.00 -11.39 4.07
C ALA A 161 0.09 -10.94 2.60
N PHE A 162 -0.54 -9.82 2.25
CA PHE A 162 -0.54 -9.31 0.88
C PHE A 162 0.86 -8.89 0.42
N SER A 163 1.37 -9.56 -0.60
CA SER A 163 2.80 -9.56 -0.96
C SER A 163 3.23 -8.44 -1.91
N TYR A 164 2.32 -7.86 -2.69
CA TYR A 164 2.63 -6.74 -3.59
C TYR A 164 2.52 -5.39 -2.89
N GLY A 165 3.22 -4.37 -3.39
CA GLY A 165 3.01 -2.99 -2.96
C GLY A 165 1.55 -2.58 -3.13
N TYR A 166 0.98 -1.85 -2.17
CA TYR A 166 -0.42 -1.46 -2.27
C TYR A 166 -0.63 -0.50 -3.45
N TRP A 167 -1.70 -0.74 -4.20
CA TRP A 167 -2.09 0.06 -5.38
C TRP A 167 -1.05 0.07 -6.50
N THR A 168 -0.27 -1.00 -6.65
CA THR A 168 0.65 -1.21 -7.78
C THR A 168 0.00 -2.01 -8.90
N ILE A 169 0.65 -2.11 -10.06
CA ILE A 169 0.28 -3.05 -11.13
C ILE A 169 0.20 -4.48 -10.59
N GLY A 170 1.18 -4.92 -9.79
CA GLY A 170 1.17 -6.24 -9.16
C GLY A 170 -0.03 -6.44 -8.23
N HIS A 171 -0.48 -5.36 -7.56
CA HIS A 171 -1.71 -5.41 -6.78
C HIS A 171 -2.93 -5.70 -7.64
N VAL A 172 -3.16 -4.91 -8.68
CA VAL A 172 -4.35 -5.06 -9.55
C VAL A 172 -4.36 -6.42 -10.24
N LEU A 173 -3.22 -6.90 -10.73
CA LEU A 173 -3.11 -8.24 -11.32
C LEU A 173 -3.42 -9.34 -10.31
N SER A 174 -3.07 -9.16 -9.03
CA SER A 174 -3.29 -10.15 -7.99
C SER A 174 -4.73 -10.20 -7.48
N THR A 175 -5.42 -9.06 -7.39
CA THR A 175 -6.75 -8.98 -6.75
C THR A 175 -7.89 -8.81 -7.76
N GLY A 176 -7.59 -8.25 -8.93
CA GLY A 176 -8.56 -7.83 -9.91
C GLY A 176 -9.34 -6.59 -9.48
N LEU A 177 -10.40 -6.29 -10.22
CA LEU A 177 -11.33 -5.21 -9.92
C LEU A 177 -12.72 -5.79 -9.61
N VAL A 178 -13.32 -5.40 -8.50
CA VAL A 178 -14.62 -5.90 -8.08
C VAL A 178 -15.77 -5.16 -8.76
N ILE A 179 -16.85 -5.87 -9.08
CA ILE A 179 -18.06 -5.27 -9.64
C ILE A 179 -19.03 -4.97 -8.48
N PRO A 180 -19.50 -3.73 -8.32
CA PRO A 180 -20.41 -3.37 -7.23
C PRO A 180 -21.66 -4.25 -7.20
N ASN A 181 -22.08 -4.64 -5.99
CA ASN A 181 -23.30 -5.40 -5.72
C ASN A 181 -23.42 -6.75 -6.46
N LYS A 182 -22.31 -7.25 -7.03
CA LYS A 182 -22.24 -8.54 -7.71
C LYS A 182 -21.04 -9.29 -7.17
N ASN A 183 -21.22 -10.57 -6.85
CA ASN A 183 -20.10 -11.47 -6.52
C ASN A 183 -19.30 -11.83 -7.79
N LYS A 184 -18.72 -10.82 -8.44
CA LYS A 184 -17.92 -10.93 -9.66
C LYS A 184 -16.75 -9.96 -9.59
N LYS A 185 -15.62 -10.42 -10.10
CA LYS A 185 -14.41 -9.63 -10.30
C LYS A 185 -14.01 -9.67 -11.77
N ILE A 186 -13.39 -8.60 -12.24
CA ILE A 186 -12.62 -8.57 -13.47
C ILE A 186 -11.21 -9.00 -13.08
N GLU A 187 -10.76 -10.12 -13.64
CA GLU A 187 -9.43 -10.66 -13.43
C GLU A 187 -8.62 -10.49 -14.71
N PHE A 188 -7.32 -10.28 -14.55
CA PHE A 188 -6.40 -10.02 -15.64
C PHE A 188 -5.38 -11.16 -15.72
N LYS A 189 -5.27 -11.76 -16.90
CA LYS A 189 -4.35 -12.86 -17.18
C LYS A 189 -2.90 -12.39 -17.16
N ASP A 190 -2.66 -11.21 -17.68
CA ASP A 190 -1.33 -10.64 -17.87
C ASP A 190 -1.37 -9.11 -17.86
N LEU A 191 -0.17 -8.52 -17.94
CA LEU A 191 0.02 -7.08 -17.95
C LEU A 191 -0.68 -6.41 -19.13
N ASP A 192 -0.63 -7.02 -20.31
CA ASP A 192 -1.21 -6.44 -21.52
C ASP A 192 -2.73 -6.35 -21.41
N GLN A 193 -3.39 -7.38 -20.88
CA GLN A 193 -4.84 -7.33 -20.67
C GLN A 193 -5.23 -6.24 -19.66
N LEU A 194 -4.45 -6.05 -18.59
CA LEU A 194 -4.69 -4.96 -17.64
C LEU A 194 -4.53 -3.59 -18.30
N LEU A 195 -3.45 -3.38 -19.07
CA LEU A 195 -3.19 -2.09 -19.71
C LEU A 195 -4.20 -1.77 -20.81
N ILE A 196 -4.64 -2.77 -21.58
CA ILE A 196 -5.74 -2.62 -22.54
C ILE A 196 -7.03 -2.24 -21.82
N PHE A 197 -7.36 -2.89 -20.71
CA PHE A 197 -8.55 -2.52 -19.94
C PHE A 197 -8.44 -1.09 -19.39
N PHE A 198 -7.26 -0.69 -18.92
CA PHE A 198 -6.99 0.66 -18.45
C PHE A 198 -7.23 1.70 -19.57
N THR A 199 -6.58 1.58 -20.72
CA THR A 199 -6.70 2.56 -21.82
C THR A 199 -8.07 2.50 -22.50
N GLU A 200 -8.50 1.31 -22.92
CA GLU A 200 -9.67 1.12 -23.79
C GLU A 200 -11.01 1.01 -23.06
N THR A 201 -11.01 0.76 -21.74
CA THR A 201 -12.26 0.64 -20.97
C THR A 201 -12.39 1.71 -19.90
N LEU A 202 -11.35 1.96 -19.10
CA LEU A 202 -11.46 2.96 -18.03
C LEU A 202 -11.32 4.38 -18.60
N VAL A 203 -10.20 4.66 -19.26
CA VAL A 203 -9.89 6.03 -19.72
C VAL A 203 -10.70 6.41 -20.95
N ARG A 204 -10.88 5.52 -21.92
CA ARG A 204 -11.68 5.79 -23.14
C ARG A 204 -13.09 6.37 -22.89
N ASN A 205 -13.68 6.09 -21.73
CA ASN A 205 -15.00 6.60 -21.40
C ASN A 205 -15.03 8.07 -20.94
N SER A 206 -13.87 8.72 -20.76
CA SER A 206 -13.81 10.13 -20.38
C SER A 206 -14.08 11.09 -21.54
N GLY A 207 -13.74 10.69 -22.78
CA GLY A 207 -13.87 11.56 -23.95
C GLY A 207 -12.74 12.58 -24.10
N SER A 208 -11.75 12.58 -23.21
CA SER A 208 -10.67 13.57 -23.18
C SER A 208 -9.44 13.07 -23.96
N GLN A 209 -9.06 13.80 -25.02
CA GLN A 209 -7.84 13.49 -25.77
C GLN A 209 -6.59 13.55 -24.87
N TYR A 210 -6.54 14.51 -23.94
CA TYR A 210 -5.41 14.65 -23.02
C TYR A 210 -5.29 13.44 -22.08
N GLU A 211 -6.40 12.90 -21.61
CA GLU A 211 -6.36 11.68 -20.79
C GLU A 211 -5.90 10.48 -21.62
N TYR A 212 -6.30 10.37 -22.89
CA TYR A 212 -5.84 9.30 -23.78
C TYR A 212 -4.33 9.36 -23.98
N ASP A 213 -3.80 10.54 -24.30
CA ASP A 213 -2.37 10.73 -24.53
C ASP A 213 -1.57 10.38 -23.27
N ILE A 214 -2.01 10.82 -22.09
CA ILE A 214 -1.37 10.50 -20.81
C ILE A 214 -1.49 9.01 -20.46
N ALA A 215 -2.63 8.39 -20.72
CA ALA A 215 -2.84 6.97 -20.49
C ALA A 215 -1.96 6.09 -21.38
N ASP A 216 -1.75 6.50 -22.64
CA ASP A 216 -0.85 5.81 -23.58
C ASP A 216 0.61 5.94 -23.14
N GLN A 217 1.05 7.13 -22.71
CA GLN A 217 2.39 7.32 -22.14
C GLN A 217 2.61 6.44 -20.91
N TYR A 218 1.61 6.36 -20.02
CA TYR A 218 1.65 5.47 -18.86
C TYR A 218 1.77 4.00 -19.24
N ALA A 219 0.93 3.54 -20.17
CA ALA A 219 0.95 2.15 -20.62
C ALA A 219 2.29 1.78 -21.27
N GLU A 220 2.86 2.66 -22.09
CA GLU A 220 4.18 2.49 -22.69
C GLU A 220 5.29 2.44 -21.63
N PHE A 221 5.27 3.37 -20.66
CA PHE A 221 6.21 3.38 -19.54
C PHE A 221 6.18 2.07 -18.74
N VAL A 222 5.00 1.57 -18.39
CA VAL A 222 4.85 0.33 -17.64
C VAL A 222 5.38 -0.87 -18.43
N LYS A 223 5.07 -0.97 -19.73
CA LYS A 223 5.54 -2.07 -20.58
C LYS A 223 7.06 -2.11 -20.73
N ASN A 224 7.69 -0.94 -20.75
CA ASN A 224 9.14 -0.81 -20.93
C ASN A 224 9.93 -0.89 -19.61
N SER A 225 9.27 -1.05 -18.47
CA SER A 225 9.93 -1.17 -17.16
C SER A 225 10.50 -2.56 -16.92
N ASP A 226 11.66 -2.62 -16.26
CA ASP A 226 12.26 -3.87 -15.79
C ASP A 226 11.43 -4.56 -14.69
N ASN A 227 10.67 -3.79 -13.91
CA ASN A 227 9.90 -4.28 -12.76
C ASN A 227 8.47 -3.73 -12.76
N PRO A 228 7.65 -4.07 -13.78
CA PRO A 228 6.34 -3.46 -13.99
C PRO A 228 5.39 -3.68 -12.82
N LEU A 229 5.50 -4.82 -12.13
CA LEU A 229 4.65 -5.15 -10.99
C LEU A 229 4.80 -4.20 -9.79
N ASN A 230 5.94 -3.51 -9.68
CA ASN A 230 6.19 -2.57 -8.59
C ASN A 230 5.77 -1.13 -8.93
N ILE A 231 5.42 -0.86 -10.19
CA ILE A 231 4.96 0.47 -10.60
C ILE A 231 3.60 0.75 -9.97
N PRO A 232 3.38 1.93 -9.38
CA PRO A 232 2.06 2.37 -8.94
C PRO A 232 1.04 2.28 -10.08
N PHE A 233 -0.13 1.72 -9.79
CA PHE A 233 -1.25 1.78 -10.70
C PHE A 233 -1.74 3.23 -10.76
N MET A 234 -1.72 3.84 -11.94
CA MET A 234 -2.29 5.16 -12.14
C MET A 234 -3.81 5.00 -12.16
N ILE A 235 -4.46 5.28 -11.03
CA ILE A 235 -5.88 4.99 -10.78
C ILE A 235 -6.70 6.05 -11.54
N PRO A 236 -7.42 5.69 -12.62
CA PRO A 236 -8.22 6.65 -13.35
C PRO A 236 -9.56 6.88 -12.65
N GLU A 237 -10.15 8.05 -12.85
CA GLU A 237 -11.56 8.33 -12.50
C GLU A 237 -11.87 8.05 -11.02
N PHE A 238 -11.00 8.47 -10.11
CA PHE A 238 -11.13 8.22 -8.67
C PHE A 238 -12.38 8.91 -8.11
N ARG A 239 -13.32 8.14 -7.55
CA ARG A 239 -14.63 8.65 -7.10
C ARG A 239 -14.54 9.25 -5.69
N TYR A 240 -14.84 10.54 -5.57
CA TYR A 240 -14.82 11.25 -4.28
C TYR A 240 -15.73 10.65 -3.20
N LEU A 241 -16.91 10.15 -3.60
CA LEU A 241 -17.91 9.55 -2.69
C LEU A 241 -17.85 8.02 -2.65
N GLY A 242 -16.84 7.39 -3.25
CA GLY A 242 -16.79 5.93 -3.32
C GLY A 242 -17.89 5.35 -4.23
N ILE A 243 -18.61 4.34 -3.71
CA ILE A 243 -19.63 3.56 -4.43
C ILE A 243 -20.93 4.33 -4.73
N GLU A 244 -21.16 5.49 -4.11
CA GLU A 244 -22.41 6.25 -4.25
C GLU A 244 -22.79 6.45 -5.71
N LYS A 245 -24.07 6.17 -6.05
CA LYS A 245 -24.55 6.14 -7.44
C LYS A 245 -24.26 7.46 -8.15
N LYS A 246 -24.73 8.57 -7.58
CA LYS A 246 -24.43 9.91 -8.06
C LYS A 246 -23.04 10.30 -7.58
N HIS A 247 -22.08 10.29 -8.50
CA HIS A 247 -20.73 10.80 -8.21
C HIS A 247 -20.80 12.32 -7.99
N LYS A 248 -20.05 12.82 -7.00
CA LYS A 248 -19.94 14.27 -6.76
C LYS A 248 -18.82 14.89 -7.58
N TYR A 249 -17.63 14.30 -7.47
CA TYR A 249 -16.41 14.67 -8.19
C TYR A 249 -15.66 13.40 -8.58
N ARG A 250 -14.79 13.52 -9.57
CA ARG A 250 -13.77 12.53 -9.91
C ARG A 250 -12.44 13.24 -10.15
N LEU A 251 -11.35 12.56 -9.83
CA LEU A 251 -10.01 12.94 -10.31
C LEU A 251 -9.79 12.19 -11.62
N ASP A 252 -9.17 12.84 -12.60
CA ASP A 252 -8.81 12.19 -13.85
C ASP A 252 -7.85 11.03 -13.57
N PHE A 253 -6.80 11.28 -12.77
CA PHE A 253 -5.95 10.23 -12.23
C PHE A 253 -5.57 10.44 -10.76
N MET A 254 -5.21 9.35 -10.10
CA MET A 254 -4.62 9.35 -8.77
C MET A 254 -3.47 8.34 -8.72
N ILE A 255 -2.35 8.74 -8.14
CA ILE A 255 -1.21 7.87 -7.87
C ILE A 255 -1.06 7.75 -6.36
N THR A 256 -0.85 6.53 -5.88
CA THR A 256 -0.51 6.28 -4.46
C THR A 256 0.90 5.73 -4.39
N ASN A 257 1.77 6.37 -3.61
CA ASN A 257 3.07 5.80 -3.31
C ASN A 257 2.88 4.52 -2.45
N PRO A 258 3.31 3.33 -2.92
CA PRO A 258 3.04 2.06 -2.26
C PRO A 258 3.79 1.89 -0.93
N TYR A 259 4.78 2.74 -0.66
CA TYR A 259 5.63 2.68 0.54
C TYR A 259 5.24 3.74 1.57
N THR A 260 4.96 4.98 1.14
CA THR A 260 4.56 6.06 2.05
C THR A 260 3.04 6.13 2.24
N LEU A 261 2.26 5.60 1.28
CA LEU A 261 0.81 5.71 1.13
C LEU A 261 0.30 7.12 0.89
N GLU A 262 1.20 8.05 0.57
CA GLU A 262 0.86 9.39 0.12
C GLU A 262 0.21 9.33 -1.26
N ARG A 263 -0.75 10.22 -1.48
CA ARG A 263 -1.57 10.25 -2.68
C ARG A 263 -1.44 11.59 -3.38
N VAL A 264 -1.25 11.53 -4.69
CA VAL A 264 -1.26 12.69 -5.57
C VAL A 264 -2.38 12.49 -6.58
N GLY A 265 -3.22 13.50 -6.72
CA GLY A 265 -4.23 13.59 -7.77
C GLY A 265 -3.66 14.34 -8.97
N ILE A 266 -4.11 13.98 -10.16
CA ILE A 266 -3.78 14.64 -11.42
C ILE A 266 -5.10 15.08 -12.03
N GLU A 267 -5.19 16.37 -12.35
CA GLU A 267 -6.35 17.02 -12.95
C GLU A 267 -5.91 17.72 -14.24
N LEU A 268 -6.48 17.29 -15.36
CA LEU A 268 -6.28 17.88 -16.67
C LEU A 268 -7.39 18.92 -16.87
N SER A 269 -7.01 20.18 -16.75
CA SER A 269 -7.95 21.30 -16.65
C SER A 269 -7.82 22.28 -17.82
N PRO A 270 -8.09 21.87 -19.08
CA PRO A 270 -8.11 22.78 -20.20
C PRO A 270 -9.26 23.79 -20.05
N TRP A 271 -8.99 25.05 -20.41
CA TRP A 271 -9.93 26.16 -20.33
C TRP A 271 -11.20 25.89 -21.13
N SER A 272 -11.09 25.19 -22.26
CA SER A 272 -12.22 24.80 -23.11
C SER A 272 -13.29 23.97 -22.37
N THR A 273 -12.93 23.34 -21.25
CA THR A 273 -13.84 22.52 -20.44
C THR A 273 -14.18 23.21 -19.12
N HIS A 274 -13.16 23.73 -18.42
CA HIS A 274 -13.30 24.19 -17.04
C HIS A 274 -13.54 25.70 -16.90
N GLY A 275 -13.10 26.48 -17.89
CA GLY A 275 -13.31 27.93 -17.95
C GLY A 275 -14.30 28.37 -19.03
N TYR A 276 -14.84 27.42 -19.81
CA TYR A 276 -15.72 27.74 -20.94
C TYR A 276 -17.08 28.24 -20.46
N LEU A 277 -17.44 29.43 -20.92
CA LEU A 277 -18.74 30.04 -20.67
C LEU A 277 -19.58 29.95 -21.95
N SER A 278 -20.68 29.19 -21.90
CA SER A 278 -21.63 29.10 -23.00
C SER A 278 -22.70 30.20 -22.90
N LYS A 279 -23.26 30.62 -24.06
CA LYS A 279 -24.41 31.53 -24.14
C LYS A 279 -24.20 32.92 -23.50
N ILE A 280 -23.02 33.51 -23.69
CA ILE A 280 -22.67 34.82 -23.12
C ILE A 280 -23.15 36.04 -23.93
N GLY A 281 -23.75 35.85 -25.10
CA GLY A 281 -24.01 36.93 -26.07
C GLY A 281 -24.94 38.05 -25.55
N ASP A 282 -25.88 37.71 -24.66
CA ASP A 282 -26.85 38.65 -24.09
C ASP A 282 -26.48 39.12 -22.67
N LEU A 283 -25.33 38.68 -22.15
CA LEU A 283 -24.91 38.96 -20.77
C LEU A 283 -24.03 40.20 -20.69
N THR A 284 -24.19 40.94 -19.61
CA THR A 284 -23.28 42.03 -19.25
C THR A 284 -21.91 41.47 -18.83
N GLN A 285 -20.86 42.29 -18.93
CA GLN A 285 -19.53 41.89 -18.44
C GLN A 285 -19.55 41.50 -16.95
N LYS A 286 -20.44 42.10 -16.16
CA LYS A 286 -20.62 41.77 -14.75
C LYS A 286 -21.12 40.34 -14.58
N GLU A 287 -22.16 39.95 -15.31
CA GLU A 287 -22.72 38.58 -15.26
C GLU A 287 -21.71 37.55 -15.77
N ILE A 288 -20.96 37.87 -16.84
CA ILE A 288 -19.89 37.00 -17.34
C ILE A 288 -18.80 36.80 -16.27
N ASN A 289 -18.41 37.86 -15.56
CA ASN A 289 -17.42 37.77 -14.49
C ASN A 289 -17.93 36.97 -13.29
N GLU A 290 -19.22 37.09 -12.94
CA GLU A 290 -19.86 36.29 -11.89
C GLU A 290 -19.86 34.80 -12.26
N MET A 291 -20.19 34.45 -13.51
CA MET A 291 -20.11 33.06 -14.00
C MET A 291 -18.69 32.51 -13.96
N ALA A 292 -17.69 33.31 -14.37
CA ALA A 292 -16.28 32.91 -14.31
C ALA A 292 -15.82 32.67 -12.86
N LEU A 293 -16.23 33.55 -11.94
CA LEU A 293 -15.94 33.41 -10.51
C LEU A 293 -16.57 32.13 -9.93
N ASP A 294 -17.84 31.85 -10.26
CA ASP A 294 -18.54 30.66 -9.79
C ASP A 294 -17.86 29.37 -10.26
N ASN A 295 -17.44 29.31 -11.53
CA ASN A 295 -16.67 28.17 -12.06
C ASN A 295 -15.34 28.00 -11.31
N PHE A 296 -14.61 29.09 -11.10
CA PHE A 296 -13.34 29.06 -10.37
C PHE A 296 -13.52 28.57 -8.92
N GLU A 297 -14.52 29.12 -8.19
CA GLU A 297 -14.81 28.72 -6.82
C GLU A 297 -15.27 27.25 -6.73
N TYR A 298 -16.00 26.76 -7.73
CA TYR A 298 -16.39 25.37 -7.82
C TYR A 298 -15.16 24.44 -7.92
N GLU A 299 -14.25 24.70 -8.86
CA GLU A 299 -13.03 23.90 -9.04
C GLU A 299 -12.13 23.98 -7.80
N MET A 300 -11.91 25.18 -7.25
CA MET A 300 -11.12 25.33 -6.02
C MET A 300 -11.75 24.59 -4.84
N THR A 301 -13.08 24.57 -4.75
CA THR A 301 -13.81 23.81 -3.73
C THR A 301 -13.66 22.30 -3.93
N LYS A 302 -13.69 21.81 -5.17
CA LYS A 302 -13.42 20.40 -5.49
C LYS A 302 -12.03 19.98 -4.98
N HIS A 303 -10.97 20.75 -5.30
CA HIS A 303 -9.61 20.42 -4.83
C HIS A 303 -9.47 20.46 -3.31
N LYS A 304 -10.00 21.51 -2.66
CA LYS A 304 -10.04 21.61 -1.18
C LYS A 304 -10.76 20.41 -0.56
N ASN A 305 -11.83 19.93 -1.19
CA ASN A 305 -12.60 18.79 -0.70
C ASN A 305 -11.80 17.48 -0.80
N PHE A 306 -11.11 17.22 -1.91
CA PHE A 306 -10.25 16.05 -2.04
C PHE A 306 -9.14 16.04 -0.99
N PHE A 307 -8.50 17.18 -0.75
CA PHE A 307 -7.51 17.29 0.31
C PHE A 307 -8.12 17.03 1.70
N LYS A 308 -9.20 17.72 2.06
CA LYS A 308 -9.83 17.60 3.38
C LYS A 308 -10.33 16.18 3.69
N ARG A 309 -10.91 15.50 2.70
CA ARG A 309 -11.52 14.18 2.90
C ARG A 309 -10.53 13.04 2.74
N HIS A 310 -9.68 13.12 1.72
CA HIS A 310 -8.84 11.98 1.30
C HIS A 310 -7.34 12.22 1.53
N GLY A 311 -6.95 13.44 1.90
CA GLY A 311 -5.55 13.83 2.03
C GLY A 311 -4.83 13.89 0.69
N ILE A 312 -5.55 14.13 -0.40
CA ILE A 312 -5.00 14.12 -1.76
C ILE A 312 -4.69 15.56 -2.17
N PHE A 313 -3.42 15.83 -2.46
CA PHE A 313 -3.01 17.04 -3.18
C PHE A 313 -3.16 16.80 -4.68
N SER A 314 -3.76 17.75 -5.40
CA SER A 314 -3.98 17.64 -6.85
C SER A 314 -3.00 18.56 -7.59
N LEU A 315 -2.28 18.00 -8.55
CA LEU A 315 -1.56 18.75 -9.57
C LEU A 315 -2.55 19.07 -10.69
N ILE A 316 -2.63 20.35 -11.05
CA ILE A 316 -3.59 20.87 -12.02
C ILE A 316 -2.82 21.30 -13.26
N TYR A 317 -3.20 20.76 -14.41
CA TYR A 317 -2.54 21.00 -15.68
C TYR A 317 -3.44 21.80 -16.61
N THR A 318 -3.00 22.99 -16.98
CA THR A 318 -3.73 23.96 -17.80
C THR A 318 -3.47 23.73 -19.29
N ASP A 319 -4.15 24.46 -20.19
CA ASP A 319 -3.92 24.34 -21.64
C ASP A 319 -2.45 24.50 -22.04
N SER A 320 -1.65 25.29 -21.31
CA SER A 320 -0.24 25.47 -21.64
C SER A 320 0.56 24.20 -21.37
N ASP A 321 0.23 23.50 -20.30
CA ASP A 321 0.88 22.25 -19.88
C ASP A 321 0.46 21.09 -20.80
N LEU A 322 -0.82 21.09 -21.20
CA LEU A 322 -1.44 20.05 -22.03
C LEU A 322 -1.06 20.10 -23.52
N LYS A 323 -0.28 21.10 -23.96
CA LYS A 323 0.23 21.17 -25.35
C LYS A 323 1.17 20.02 -25.70
N ASP A 324 1.89 19.50 -24.71
CA ASP A 324 2.84 18.40 -24.86
C ASP A 324 2.66 17.41 -23.71
N CYS A 325 1.62 16.58 -23.82
CA CYS A 325 1.32 15.53 -22.85
C CYS A 325 2.48 14.55 -22.65
N LYS A 326 3.33 14.35 -23.66
CA LYS A 326 4.52 13.49 -23.53
C LYS A 326 5.54 14.11 -22.60
N LYS A 327 5.84 15.40 -22.78
CA LYS A 327 6.72 16.14 -21.88
C LYS A 327 6.13 16.20 -20.47
N LEU A 328 4.84 16.54 -20.35
CA LEU A 328 4.11 16.56 -19.09
C LEU A 328 4.27 15.23 -18.32
N PHE A 329 3.98 14.12 -19.00
CA PHE A 329 4.07 12.80 -18.40
C PHE A 329 5.49 12.54 -17.89
N LYS A 330 6.50 12.81 -18.72
CA LYS A 330 7.90 12.53 -18.38
C LYS A 330 8.41 13.40 -17.22
N GLU A 331 8.09 14.68 -17.20
CA GLU A 331 8.65 15.62 -16.22
C GLU A 331 7.93 15.56 -14.88
N ASP A 332 6.61 15.33 -14.87
CA ASP A 332 5.82 15.49 -13.65
C ASP A 332 5.16 14.19 -13.17
N ILE A 333 4.68 13.34 -14.08
CA ILE A 333 3.90 12.15 -13.71
C ILE A 333 4.81 10.94 -13.49
N GLN A 334 5.77 10.71 -14.39
CA GLN A 334 6.71 9.60 -14.31
C GLN A 334 7.51 9.57 -12.99
N PRO A 335 7.99 10.71 -12.44
CA PRO A 335 8.66 10.72 -11.13
C PRO A 335 7.76 10.23 -9.98
N LEU A 336 6.45 10.37 -10.09
CA LEU A 336 5.49 9.85 -9.10
C LEU A 336 5.29 8.32 -9.21
N LEU A 337 5.65 7.74 -10.36
CA LEU A 337 5.58 6.31 -10.64
C LEU A 337 6.91 5.60 -10.32
N GLU A 338 8.02 6.31 -10.41
CA GLU A 338 9.38 5.84 -10.09
C GLU A 338 9.67 5.96 -8.60
N VAL A 339 8.86 5.27 -7.80
CA VAL A 339 8.95 5.29 -6.34
C VAL A 339 10.10 4.41 -5.84
N GLU A 340 11.04 5.04 -5.15
CA GLU A 340 12.06 4.31 -4.39
C GLU A 340 11.50 3.84 -3.04
N GLN A 341 11.92 2.65 -2.61
CA GLN A 341 11.69 2.25 -1.23
C GLN A 341 12.48 3.19 -0.31
N PRO A 342 11.82 3.87 0.66
CA PRO A 342 12.54 4.72 1.60
C PRO A 342 13.68 3.95 2.27
N VAL A 343 14.87 4.57 2.37
CA VAL A 343 16.11 4.00 2.94
C VAL A 343 16.03 3.78 4.47
N THR A 344 14.82 3.65 5.01
CA THR A 344 14.59 3.23 6.40
C THR A 344 14.79 1.72 6.60
N GLN A 345 14.98 0.96 5.53
CA GLN A 345 15.26 -0.47 5.61
C GLN A 345 16.74 -0.73 5.85
N ILE A 346 17.00 -1.53 6.87
CA ILE A 346 18.24 -2.27 7.07
C ILE A 346 18.68 -2.87 5.72
N SER A 347 19.82 -2.42 5.19
CA SER A 347 20.46 -3.12 4.09
C SER A 347 21.09 -4.39 4.66
N PHE A 348 20.43 -5.52 4.43
CA PHE A 348 20.92 -6.82 4.89
C PHE A 348 22.22 -7.20 4.16
N SER A 349 22.34 -6.80 2.90
CA SER A 349 23.58 -6.96 2.12
C SER A 349 24.74 -6.20 2.75
N ILE A 350 24.56 -4.93 3.13
CA ILE A 350 25.60 -4.17 3.84
C ILE A 350 25.86 -4.76 5.23
N MET A 351 24.83 -5.13 6.01
CA MET A 351 25.04 -5.72 7.33
C MET A 351 25.87 -7.01 7.28
N GLU A 352 25.70 -7.83 6.24
CA GLU A 352 26.48 -9.04 6.04
C GLU A 352 27.97 -8.76 5.79
N GLU A 353 28.33 -7.61 5.22
CA GLU A 353 29.75 -7.24 5.04
C GLU A 353 30.47 -6.98 6.37
N PHE A 354 29.73 -6.74 7.46
CA PHE A 354 30.28 -6.36 8.77
C PHE A 354 29.92 -7.34 9.91
N LEU A 355 29.23 -8.45 9.61
CA LEU A 355 28.88 -9.53 10.55
C LEU A 355 29.74 -10.77 10.28
#